data_AF-A0A919CDY8-F1
#
_entry.id   AF-A0A919CDY8-F1
#
_cell.length_a   1.000
_cell.length_b   1.000
_cell.length_c   1.000
_cell.angle_alpha   90.00
_cell.angle_beta   90.00
_cell.angle_gamma   90.00
#
_symmetry.space_group_name_H-M   'P 1'
#
loop_
_entity.id
_entity.type
_entity.pdbx_description
1 polymer ?
#
loop_
_entity_poly.entity_id
_entity_poly.type
_entity_poly.pdbx_seq_one_letter_code
_entity_poly.pdbx_strand_id
1 'polypeptide(L)'
;MQLFADAHVDMLGMPSTWQAVLNPIMIVLFAGVMAAVWRRVEVSAPAKFAAGLVLCGASFLLLSLAAARADGDTRVSLLWIVGLYLLQTLGELFLSPTGLSLSHKLAPPGMGAQLAGLFFLTVSTGDVIGGQIASHLSGAPLYLGLGAAAVLAGLAMAVATPRVRALIGA
;
A
#
# COMPACT_ATOMS: atom_id res chain seq x y z
N MET A 1 8.12 3.23 -9.57
CA MET A 1 7.22 4.35 -9.92
C MET A 1 7.96 5.52 -10.56
N GLN A 2 9.09 6.00 -10.02
CA GLN A 2 9.84 7.12 -10.61
C GLN A 2 10.25 6.91 -12.07
N LEU A 3 10.82 5.76 -12.41
CA LEU A 3 11.14 5.42 -13.80
C LEU A 3 9.92 5.48 -14.73
N PHE A 4 8.75 5.06 -14.23
CA PHE A 4 7.52 5.14 -15.01
C PHE A 4 7.08 6.58 -15.22
N ALA A 5 7.11 7.39 -14.17
CA ALA A 5 6.68 8.78 -14.23
C ALA A 5 7.61 9.65 -15.08
N ASP A 6 8.91 9.33 -15.10
CA ASP A 6 9.89 9.99 -15.94
C ASP A 6 9.68 9.69 -17.43
N ALA A 7 9.41 8.43 -17.76
CA ALA A 7 9.29 7.98 -19.15
C ALA A 7 7.89 8.17 -19.74
N HIS A 8 6.83 8.08 -18.94
CA HIS A 8 5.46 7.90 -19.45
C HIS A 8 4.45 8.92 -18.94
N VAL A 9 4.81 9.85 -18.04
CA VAL A 9 3.86 10.82 -17.46
C VAL A 9 4.20 12.23 -17.91
N ASP A 10 3.19 13.01 -18.28
CA ASP A 10 3.35 14.44 -18.48
C ASP A 10 3.41 15.15 -17.12
N MET A 11 4.64 15.42 -16.66
CA MET A 11 4.93 16.10 -15.39
C MET A 11 4.78 17.63 -15.47
N LEU A 12 4.26 18.19 -16.58
CA LEU A 12 4.04 19.65 -16.73
C LEU A 12 5.31 20.50 -16.51
N GLY A 13 6.48 19.95 -16.85
CA GLY A 13 7.78 20.58 -16.63
C GLY A 13 8.36 20.41 -15.21
N MET A 14 7.67 19.69 -14.31
CA MET A 14 8.18 19.37 -12.97
C MET A 14 9.09 18.15 -12.97
N PRO A 15 10.07 18.05 -12.04
CA PRO A 15 10.90 16.86 -11.89
C PRO A 15 10.08 15.63 -11.49
N SER A 16 10.42 14.45 -12.06
CA SER A 16 9.73 13.19 -11.74
C SER A 16 9.82 12.76 -10.27
N THR A 17 10.77 13.32 -9.52
CA THR A 17 10.93 13.14 -8.07
C THR A 17 9.79 13.75 -7.23
N TRP A 18 9.10 14.77 -7.75
CA TRP A 18 8.05 15.49 -7.00
C TRP A 18 6.84 14.62 -6.66
N GLN A 19 6.62 13.53 -7.39
CA GLN A 19 5.59 12.56 -7.05
C GLN A 19 5.73 12.02 -5.62
N ALA A 20 6.94 11.96 -5.06
CA ALA A 20 7.19 11.43 -3.72
C ALA A 20 6.53 12.31 -2.63
N VAL A 21 6.31 13.59 -2.92
CA VAL A 21 5.65 14.54 -2.01
C VAL A 21 4.14 14.28 -1.91
N LEU A 22 3.54 13.60 -2.90
CA LEU A 22 2.11 13.29 -2.89
C LEU A 22 1.71 12.43 -1.68
N ASN A 23 2.54 11.46 -1.31
CA ASN A 23 2.26 10.56 -0.18
C ASN A 23 2.11 11.33 1.16
N PRO A 24 3.09 12.11 1.66
CA PRO A 24 2.94 12.82 2.93
C PRO A 24 1.81 13.85 2.91
N ILE A 25 1.58 14.54 1.79
CA ILE A 25 0.43 15.46 1.65
C ILE A 25 -0.88 14.70 1.83
N MET A 26 -1.05 13.57 1.12
CA MET A 26 -2.27 12.76 1.22
C MET A 26 -2.44 12.17 2.62
N ILE A 27 -1.37 11.76 3.30
CA ILE A 27 -1.45 11.29 4.69
C ILE A 27 -2.04 12.39 5.57
N VAL A 28 -1.50 13.62 5.52
CA VAL A 28 -1.99 14.73 6.35
C VAL A 28 -3.46 15.05 6.05
N LEU A 29 -3.85 15.04 4.78
CA LEU A 29 -5.22 15.33 4.36
C LEU A 29 -6.22 14.23 4.78
N PHE A 30 -5.85 12.95 4.62
CA PHE A 30 -6.77 11.83 4.79
C PHE A 30 -6.69 11.16 6.16
N ALA A 31 -5.62 11.35 6.95
CA ALA A 31 -5.49 10.77 8.28
C ALA A 31 -6.65 11.19 9.21
N GLY A 32 -7.02 12.48 9.18
CA GLY A 32 -8.15 12.99 9.97
C GLY A 32 -9.48 12.35 9.57
N VAL A 33 -9.69 12.13 8.26
CA VAL A 33 -10.89 11.47 7.73
C VAL A 33 -10.96 10.02 8.18
N MET A 34 -9.86 9.27 8.06
CA MET A 34 -9.81 7.87 8.49
C MET A 34 -10.00 7.72 10.00
N ALA A 35 -9.39 8.61 10.79
CA ALA A 35 -9.61 8.65 12.23
C ALA A 35 -11.09 8.90 12.58
N ALA A 36 -11.78 9.77 11.84
CA ALA A 36 -13.22 10.00 12.05
C ALA A 36 -14.09 8.80 11.67
N VAL A 37 -13.74 8.09 10.59
CA VAL A 37 -14.45 6.89 10.15
C VAL A 37 -14.33 5.77 11.18
N TRP A 38 -13.14 5.49 11.70
CA TRP A 38 -12.95 4.41 12.67
C TRP A 38 -13.56 4.68 14.05
N ARG A 39 -13.87 5.94 14.38
CA ARG A 39 -14.67 6.25 15.57
C ARG A 39 -16.14 5.86 15.41
N ARG A 40 -16.64 5.74 14.18
CA ARG A 40 -18.04 5.43 13.88
C ARG A 40 -18.26 3.98 13.47
N VAL A 41 -17.24 3.35 12.88
CA VAL A 41 -17.31 1.99 12.36
C VAL A 41 -16.28 1.12 13.05
N GLU A 42 -16.76 0.13 13.79
CA GLU A 42 -15.90 -0.88 14.40
C GLU A 42 -15.49 -1.92 13.34
N VAL A 43 -14.25 -1.80 12.87
CA VAL A 43 -13.65 -2.74 11.92
C VAL A 43 -12.54 -3.49 12.64
N SER A 44 -12.57 -4.82 12.60
CA SER A 44 -11.54 -5.65 13.22
C SER A 44 -10.17 -5.38 12.59
N ALA A 45 -9.10 -5.53 13.40
CA ALA A 45 -7.74 -5.30 12.91
C ALA A 45 -7.37 -6.17 11.70
N PRO A 46 -7.70 -7.48 11.64
CA PRO A 46 -7.46 -8.29 10.43
C PRO A 46 -8.21 -7.78 9.19
N ALA A 47 -9.44 -7.28 9.35
CA ALA A 47 -10.21 -6.70 8.24
C ALA A 47 -9.60 -5.39 7.73
N LYS A 48 -9.06 -4.54 8.63
CA LYS A 48 -8.30 -3.34 8.23
C LYS A 48 -7.06 -3.72 7.43
N PHE A 49 -6.33 -4.75 7.86
CA PHE A 49 -5.17 -5.28 7.13
C PHE A 49 -5.55 -5.78 5.74
N ALA A 50 -6.64 -6.55 5.62
CA ALA A 50 -7.13 -7.04 4.34
C ALA A 50 -7.51 -5.87 3.39
N ALA A 51 -8.25 -4.88 3.88
CA ALA A 51 -8.61 -3.69 3.10
C ALA A 51 -7.38 -2.92 2.63
N GLY A 52 -6.38 -2.73 3.49
CA GLY A 52 -5.13 -2.06 3.14
C GLY A 52 -4.36 -2.80 2.03
N LEU A 53 -4.25 -4.13 2.12
CA LEU A 53 -3.59 -4.95 1.10
C LEU A 53 -4.31 -4.88 -0.26
N VAL A 54 -5.64 -4.93 -0.26
CA VAL A 54 -6.43 -4.80 -1.50
C VAL A 54 -6.25 -3.41 -2.12
N LEU A 55 -6.25 -2.34 -1.32
CA LEU A 55 -6.03 -0.97 -1.81
C LEU A 55 -4.63 -0.79 -2.40
N CYS A 56 -3.59 -1.31 -1.73
CA CYS A 56 -2.24 -1.33 -2.26
C CYS A 56 -2.16 -2.13 -3.57
N GLY A 57 -2.79 -3.30 -3.64
CA GLY A 57 -2.82 -4.08 -4.88
C GLY A 57 -3.57 -3.39 -6.01
N ALA A 58 -4.71 -2.75 -5.72
CA ALA A 58 -5.49 -1.96 -6.66
C ALA A 58 -4.69 -0.77 -7.20
N SER A 59 -3.82 -0.15 -6.39
CA SER A 59 -2.92 0.91 -6.82
C SER A 59 -1.98 0.41 -7.94
N PHE A 60 -1.35 -0.75 -7.76
CA PHE A 60 -0.47 -1.36 -8.77
C PHE A 60 -1.24 -1.81 -10.03
N LEU A 61 -2.47 -2.28 -9.89
CA LEU A 61 -3.33 -2.57 -11.04
C LEU A 61 -3.69 -1.30 -11.83
N LEU A 62 -3.96 -0.20 -11.14
CA LEU A 62 -4.17 1.11 -11.78
C LEU A 62 -2.91 1.56 -12.52
N LEU A 63 -1.73 1.36 -11.94
CA LEU A 63 -0.45 1.64 -12.59
C LEU A 63 -0.23 0.77 -13.84
N SER A 64 -0.61 -0.51 -13.81
CA SER A 64 -0.57 -1.34 -15.00
C SER A 64 -1.50 -0.82 -16.10
N LEU A 65 -2.69 -0.35 -15.75
CA LEU A 65 -3.62 0.23 -16.72
C LEU A 65 -3.06 1.53 -17.32
N ALA A 66 -2.44 2.37 -16.48
CA ALA A 66 -1.74 3.57 -16.93
C ALA A 66 -0.60 3.21 -17.90
N ALA A 67 0.19 2.18 -17.58
CA ALA A 67 1.26 1.70 -18.44
C ALA A 67 0.77 1.14 -19.78
N ALA A 68 -0.37 0.45 -19.79
CA ALA A 68 -0.99 -0.03 -21.03
C ALA A 68 -1.58 1.11 -21.89
N ARG A 69 -1.82 2.29 -21.30
CA ARG A 69 -2.34 3.48 -21.98
C ARG A 69 -1.24 4.42 -22.46
N ALA A 70 -0.07 4.35 -21.83
CA ALA A 70 1.13 5.01 -22.30
C ALA A 70 1.76 4.19 -23.44
N ASP A 71 1.09 4.17 -24.60
CA ASP A 71 1.58 3.44 -25.78
C ASP A 71 2.31 4.39 -26.74
N GLY A 72 3.48 3.95 -27.22
CA GLY A 72 4.38 4.74 -28.07
C GLY A 72 4.87 6.03 -27.41
N ASP A 73 4.65 7.16 -28.08
CA ASP A 73 5.10 8.50 -27.64
C ASP A 73 4.04 9.23 -26.79
N THR A 74 2.94 8.55 -26.46
CA THR A 74 1.81 9.16 -25.75
C THR A 74 2.03 9.11 -24.25
N ARG A 75 2.28 10.26 -23.63
CA ARG A 75 2.36 10.38 -22.17
C ARG A 75 0.97 10.38 -21.55
N VAL A 76 0.82 9.70 -20.41
CA VAL A 76 -0.40 9.74 -19.61
C VAL A 76 -0.42 10.95 -18.67
N SER A 77 -1.62 11.41 -18.32
CA SER A 77 -1.81 12.54 -17.40
C SER A 77 -1.25 12.25 -16.00
N LEU A 78 -0.75 13.30 -15.33
CA LEU A 78 -0.36 13.29 -13.92
C LEU A 78 -1.46 12.74 -12.99
N LEU A 79 -2.74 12.85 -13.37
CA LEU A 79 -3.87 12.32 -12.60
C LEU A 79 -3.77 10.81 -12.32
N TRP A 80 -3.12 10.04 -13.19
CA TRP A 80 -2.88 8.61 -12.96
C TRP A 80 -1.95 8.38 -11.78
N ILE A 81 -0.89 9.19 -11.67
CA ILE A 81 0.04 9.15 -10.54
C ILE A 81 -0.65 9.63 -9.26
N VAL A 82 -1.46 10.69 -9.33
CA VAL A 82 -2.24 11.15 -8.17
C VAL A 82 -3.19 10.06 -7.69
N GLY A 83 -3.91 9.39 -8.59
CA GLY A 83 -4.81 8.28 -8.23
C GLY A 83 -4.09 7.07 -7.63
N LEU A 84 -2.93 6.72 -8.17
CA LEU A 84 -2.04 5.68 -7.63
C LEU A 84 -1.62 5.99 -6.19
N TYR A 85 -1.08 7.19 -5.96
CA TYR A 85 -0.66 7.62 -4.62
C TYR A 85 -1.84 7.69 -3.67
N LEU A 86 -3.02 8.12 -4.12
CA LEU A 86 -4.23 8.15 -3.31
C LEU A 86 -4.60 6.75 -2.81
N LEU A 87 -4.68 5.76 -3.70
CA LEU A 87 -4.99 4.37 -3.31
C LEU A 87 -3.93 3.79 -2.38
N GLN A 88 -2.66 4.03 -2.70
CA GLN A 88 -1.54 3.56 -1.89
C GLN A 88 -1.57 4.17 -0.48
N THR A 89 -1.75 5.48 -0.37
CA THR A 89 -1.80 6.19 0.90
C THR A 89 -3.02 5.79 1.72
N LEU A 90 -4.20 5.60 1.10
CA LEU A 90 -5.34 5.06 1.80
C LEU A 90 -5.02 3.66 2.36
N GLY A 91 -4.39 2.79 1.57
CA GLY A 91 -3.92 1.48 2.02
C GLY A 91 -2.93 1.55 3.20
N GLU A 92 -1.97 2.46 3.14
CA GLU A 92 -1.01 2.73 4.23
C GLU A 92 -1.71 3.17 5.52
N LEU A 93 -2.73 4.03 5.41
CA LEU A 93 -3.51 4.47 6.57
C LEU A 93 -4.23 3.29 7.23
N PHE A 94 -4.63 2.25 6.50
CA PHE A 94 -5.17 1.03 7.12
C PHE A 94 -4.10 0.17 7.80
N LEU A 95 -2.91 0.06 7.19
CA LEU A 95 -1.86 -0.87 7.61
C LEU A 95 -1.02 -0.32 8.77
N SER A 96 -0.52 0.91 8.68
CA SER A 96 0.50 1.42 9.62
C SER A 96 0.01 1.57 11.06
N PRO A 97 -1.18 2.15 11.38
CA PRO A 97 -1.62 2.25 12.76
C PRO A 97 -2.08 0.89 13.31
N THR A 98 -2.67 0.06 12.45
CA THR A 98 -3.20 -1.25 12.85
C THR A 98 -2.06 -2.23 13.14
N GLY A 99 -1.00 -2.23 12.32
CA GLY A 99 0.15 -3.11 12.49
C GLY A 99 0.90 -2.84 13.78
N LEU A 100 1.24 -1.57 14.02
CA LEU A 100 1.94 -1.20 15.25
C LEU A 100 1.09 -1.47 16.49
N SER A 101 -0.22 -1.18 16.43
CA SER A 101 -1.15 -1.48 17.52
C SER A 101 -1.23 -2.98 17.83
N LEU A 102 -1.30 -3.85 16.81
CA LEU A 102 -1.30 -5.30 17.00
C LEU A 102 0.02 -5.82 17.56
N SER A 103 1.16 -5.31 17.10
CA SER A 103 2.47 -5.70 17.63
C SER A 103 2.57 -5.44 19.13
N HIS A 104 2.02 -4.33 19.62
CA HIS A 104 2.00 -4.06 21.06
C HIS A 104 0.93 -4.86 21.80
N LYS A 105 -0.28 -5.04 21.21
CA LYS A 105 -1.39 -5.74 21.86
C LYS A 105 -1.13 -7.23 22.04
N LEU A 106 -0.44 -7.86 21.08
CA LEU A 106 -0.12 -9.29 21.10
C LEU A 106 1.25 -9.59 21.72
N ALA A 107 2.00 -8.55 22.13
CA ALA A 107 3.31 -8.74 22.73
C ALA A 107 3.19 -9.39 24.12
N PRO A 108 4.06 -10.38 24.42
CA PRO A 108 4.27 -10.80 25.79
C PRO A 108 4.72 -9.63 26.69
N PRO A 109 4.50 -9.71 28.01
CA PRO A 109 4.90 -8.66 28.94
C PRO A 109 6.39 -8.29 28.76
N GLY A 110 6.66 -7.00 28.56
CA GLY A 110 8.02 -6.48 28.36
C GLY A 110 8.59 -6.61 26.94
N MET A 111 7.91 -7.30 26.02
CA MET A 111 8.42 -7.57 24.66
C MET A 111 7.80 -6.66 23.58
N GLY A 112 7.06 -5.61 23.96
CA GLY A 112 6.36 -4.72 23.02
C GLY A 112 7.28 -4.08 21.98
N ALA A 113 8.45 -3.58 22.40
CA ALA A 113 9.43 -2.99 21.48
C ALA A 113 10.02 -4.03 20.50
N GLN A 114 10.14 -5.30 20.92
CA GLN A 114 10.68 -6.37 20.09
C GLN A 114 9.68 -6.77 18.99
N LEU A 115 8.38 -6.85 19.30
CA LEU A 115 7.35 -7.11 18.28
C LEU A 115 7.11 -5.91 17.35
N ALA A 116 7.27 -4.68 17.85
CA ALA A 116 7.31 -3.50 16.99
C ALA A 116 8.52 -3.55 16.03
N GLY A 117 9.69 -3.96 16.54
CA GLY A 117 10.88 -4.23 15.71
C GLY A 117 10.63 -5.32 14.65
N LEU A 118 9.94 -6.40 15.02
CA LEU A 118 9.56 -7.46 14.08
C LEU A 118 8.63 -6.94 12.99
N PHE A 119 7.69 -6.05 13.32
CA PHE A 119 6.86 -5.37 12.32
C PHE A 119 7.70 -4.60 11.30
N PHE A 120 8.64 -3.76 11.75
CA PHE A 120 9.53 -3.05 10.84
C PHE A 120 10.46 -3.98 10.04
N LEU A 121 10.85 -5.12 10.62
CA LEU A 121 11.59 -6.15 9.89
C LEU A 121 10.76 -6.74 8.73
N THR A 122 9.46 -6.92 8.91
CA THR A 122 8.58 -7.36 7.80
C THR A 122 8.50 -6.32 6.69
N VAL A 123 8.45 -5.02 7.04
CA VAL A 123 8.46 -3.92 6.07
C VAL A 123 9.77 -3.90 5.29
N SER A 124 10.91 -3.93 6.00
CA SER A 124 12.24 -3.96 5.38
C SER A 124 12.43 -5.17 4.47
N THR A 125 11.95 -6.34 4.89
CA THR A 125 11.99 -7.56 4.06
C THR A 125 11.14 -7.39 2.81
N GLY A 126 9.96 -6.79 2.93
CA GLY A 126 9.08 -6.46 1.81
C GLY A 126 9.75 -5.53 0.79
N ASP A 127 10.42 -4.48 1.26
CA ASP A 127 11.14 -3.53 0.41
C ASP A 127 12.29 -4.22 -0.35
N VAL A 128 13.06 -5.08 0.32
CA VAL A 128 14.14 -5.85 -0.33
C VAL A 128 13.59 -6.79 -1.39
N ILE A 129 12.55 -7.57 -1.07
CA ILE A 129 11.92 -8.48 -2.04
C ILE A 129 11.35 -7.69 -3.22
N GLY A 130 10.65 -6.58 -2.96
CA GLY A 130 10.11 -5.71 -4.01
C GLY A 130 11.20 -5.15 -4.91
N GLY A 131 12.33 -4.71 -4.32
CA GLY A 131 13.50 -4.25 -5.07
C GLY A 131 14.13 -5.33 -5.95
N GLN A 132 14.25 -6.57 -5.44
CA GLN A 132 14.75 -7.70 -6.22
C GLN A 132 13.80 -8.09 -7.36
N ILE A 133 12.48 -8.04 -7.15
CA ILE A 133 11.52 -8.31 -8.23
C ILE A 133 11.62 -7.21 -9.30
N ALA A 134 11.73 -5.94 -8.88
CA ALA A 134 11.85 -4.80 -9.78
C ALA A 134 13.18 -4.73 -10.55
N SER A 135 14.22 -5.44 -10.13
CA SER A 135 15.47 -5.54 -10.89
C SER A 135 15.40 -6.55 -12.05
N HIS A 136 14.48 -7.52 -11.98
CA HIS A 136 14.30 -8.56 -13.00
C HIS A 136 13.10 -8.33 -13.92
N LEU A 137 12.05 -7.65 -13.41
CA LEU A 137 10.82 -7.36 -14.14
C LEU A 137 10.62 -5.86 -14.25
N SER A 138 10.11 -5.38 -15.38
CA SER A 138 9.78 -3.98 -15.61
C SER A 138 8.45 -3.82 -16.37
N GLY A 139 7.87 -2.62 -16.31
CA GLY A 139 6.62 -2.30 -17.02
C GLY A 139 5.39 -3.05 -16.52
N ALA A 140 4.43 -3.29 -17.43
CA ALA A 140 3.14 -3.87 -17.10
C ALA A 140 3.20 -5.24 -16.38
N PRO A 141 4.07 -6.20 -16.75
CA PRO A 141 4.15 -7.49 -16.05
C PRO A 141 4.52 -7.36 -14.57
N LEU A 142 5.43 -6.43 -14.23
CA LEU A 142 5.79 -6.14 -12.84
C LEU A 142 4.57 -5.61 -12.06
N TYR A 143 3.86 -4.63 -12.63
CA TYR A 143 2.74 -3.97 -11.96
C TYR A 143 1.55 -4.91 -11.79
N LEU A 144 1.25 -5.72 -12.81
CA LEU A 144 0.21 -6.75 -12.72
C LEU A 144 0.58 -7.83 -11.70
N GLY A 145 1.81 -8.32 -11.72
CA GLY A 145 2.26 -9.38 -10.80
C GLY A 145 2.16 -8.94 -9.34
N LEU A 146 2.72 -7.77 -9.01
CA LEU A 146 2.66 -7.21 -7.66
C LEU A 146 1.24 -6.84 -7.24
N GLY A 147 0.47 -6.21 -8.15
CA GLY A 147 -0.92 -5.84 -7.89
C GLY A 147 -1.81 -7.04 -7.63
N ALA A 148 -1.75 -8.06 -8.48
CA ALA A 148 -2.51 -9.29 -8.33
C ALA A 148 -2.10 -10.04 -7.06
N ALA A 149 -0.80 -10.17 -6.77
CA ALA A 149 -0.32 -10.82 -5.55
C ALA A 149 -0.84 -10.12 -4.29
N ALA A 150 -0.78 -8.78 -4.24
CA ALA A 150 -1.29 -8.00 -3.11
C ALA A 150 -2.81 -8.10 -2.95
N VAL A 151 -3.58 -8.04 -4.04
CA VAL A 151 -5.04 -8.24 -4.00
C VAL A 151 -5.38 -9.65 -3.52
N LEU A 152 -4.72 -10.68 -4.05
CA LEU A 152 -4.95 -12.08 -3.63
C LEU A 152 -4.61 -12.29 -2.16
N ALA A 153 -3.49 -11.71 -1.68
CA ALA A 153 -3.14 -11.75 -0.26
C ALA A 153 -4.18 -11.03 0.61
N GLY A 154 -4.67 -9.86 0.17
CA GLY A 154 -5.73 -9.12 0.86
C GLY A 154 -7.05 -9.89 0.92
N LEU A 155 -7.45 -10.53 -0.18
CA LEU A 155 -8.64 -11.39 -0.22
C LEU A 155 -8.48 -12.65 0.65
N ALA A 156 -7.31 -13.29 0.60
CA ALA A 156 -7.01 -14.43 1.47
C ALA A 156 -7.10 -14.03 2.95
N MET A 157 -6.58 -12.85 3.31
CA MET A 157 -6.68 -12.28 4.65
C MET A 157 -8.14 -11.95 5.03
N ALA A 158 -8.94 -11.45 4.08
CA ALA A 158 -10.37 -11.21 4.31
C ALA A 158 -11.12 -12.52 4.62
N VAL A 159 -10.83 -13.60 3.89
CA VAL A 159 -11.41 -14.94 4.15
C VAL A 159 -10.90 -15.52 5.47
N ALA A 160 -9.64 -15.28 5.81
CA ALA A 160 -9.04 -15.73 7.07
C ALA A 160 -9.48 -14.91 8.29
N THR A 161 -10.04 -13.71 8.09
CA THR A 161 -10.39 -12.76 9.15
C THR A 161 -11.19 -13.37 10.30
N PRO A 162 -12.26 -14.17 10.08
CA PRO A 162 -13.02 -14.78 11.18
C PRO A 162 -12.17 -15.72 12.04
N ARG A 163 -11.26 -16.49 11.41
CA ARG A 163 -10.36 -17.43 12.11
C ARG A 163 -9.29 -16.68 12.89
N VAL A 164 -8.66 -15.69 12.27
CA VAL A 164 -7.64 -14.86 12.92
C VAL A 164 -8.25 -14.15 14.11
N ARG A 165 -9.47 -13.60 13.95
CA ARG A 165 -10.20 -12.93 15.03
C ARG A 165 -10.45 -13.86 16.22
N ALA A 166 -10.86 -15.11 15.98
CA ALA A 166 -11.07 -16.10 17.03
C ALA A 166 -9.78 -16.45 17.80
N LEU A 167 -8.62 -16.48 17.12
CA LEU A 167 -7.32 -16.79 17.74
C LEU A 167 -6.77 -15.64 18.59
N ILE A 168 -7.01 -14.39 18.17
CA ILE A 168 -6.51 -13.20 18.88
C ILE A 168 -7.45 -12.71 19.99
N GLY A 169 -8.61 -13.36 20.18
CA GLY A 169 -9.60 -12.98 21.19
C GLY A 169 -10.14 -11.56 21.03
N ALA A 170 -10.24 -11.06 19.78
CA ALA A 170 -10.65 -9.68 19.46
C ALA A 170 -11.93 -9.61 18.60
#